data_AF-A0A1H3N206-F1
#
_entry.id   AF-A0A1H3N206-F1
#
_cell.length_a   1.000
_cell.length_b   1.000
_cell.length_c   1.000
_cell.angle_alpha   90.00
_cell.angle_beta   90.00
_cell.angle_gamma   90.00
#
_symmetry.space_group_name_H-M   'P 1'
#
loop_
_entity.id
_entity.type
_entity.pdbx_description
1 polymer ?
#
loop_
_entity_poly.entity_id
_entity_poly.type
_entity_poly.pdbx_seq_one_letter_code
_entity_poly.pdbx_strand_id
1 'polypeptide(L)' 'MPKPLSNDLRKRLIKGVESGMSARAAGRKLDIAESTATGIVKDWRDRDSYEPLPTGGWRCSVVEE' A
#
# COMPACT_ATOMS: atom_id res chain seq x y z
N MET A 1 7.58 5.98 14.73
CA MET A 1 6.90 6.09 13.41
C MET A 1 6.06 4.85 13.19
N PRO A 2 4.81 4.95 12.73
CA PRO A 2 4.03 3.78 12.36
C PRO A 2 4.75 3.03 11.23
N LYS A 3 4.91 1.71 11.39
CA LYS A 3 5.55 0.87 10.38
C LYS A 3 4.54 0.57 9.26
N PRO A 4 4.97 0.53 7.99
CA PRO A 4 4.09 0.08 6.91
C PRO A 4 3.66 -1.38 7.15
N LEU A 5 2.45 -1.70 6.67
CA LEU A 5 1.95 -3.07 6.67
C LEU A 5 2.93 -4.00 5.93
N SER A 6 3.12 -5.22 6.45
CA SER A 6 4.00 -6.23 5.86
C SER A 6 3.71 -6.47 4.37
N ASN A 7 4.77 -6.63 3.57
CA ASN A 7 4.67 -6.90 2.14
C ASN A 7 3.89 -8.19 1.84
N ASP A 8 3.91 -9.19 2.72
CA ASP A 8 3.10 -10.40 2.56
C ASP A 8 1.59 -10.09 2.59
N LEU A 9 1.13 -9.30 3.57
CA LEU A 9 -0.28 -8.91 3.67
C LEU A 9 -0.72 -8.08 2.46
N ARG A 10 0.14 -7.20 1.97
CA ARG A 10 -0.11 -6.42 0.75
C ARG A 10 -0.24 -7.32 -0.49
N LYS A 11 0.65 -8.30 -0.64
CA LYS A 11 0.57 -9.31 -1.72
C LYS A 11 -0.71 -10.13 -1.64
N ARG A 12 -1.10 -10.57 -0.45
CA ARG A 12 -2.36 -11.33 -0.25
C ARG A 12 -3.59 -10.48 -0.58
N LEU A 13 -3.57 -9.20 -0.22
CA LEU A 13 -4.63 -8.26 -0.57
C LEU A 13 -4.76 -8.12 -2.09
N ILE A 14 -3.65 -7.91 -2.79
CA ILE A 14 -3.63 -7.76 -4.26
C ILE A 14 -4.13 -9.04 -4.93
N LYS A 15 -3.65 -10.22 -4.53
CA LYS A 15 -4.16 -11.50 -5.04
C LYS A 15 -5.67 -11.64 -4.86
N GLY A 16 -6.21 -11.19 -3.71
CA GLY A 16 -7.65 -11.16 -3.48
C GLY A 16 -8.38 -10.26 -4.46
N VAL A 17 -7.83 -9.09 -4.77
CA VAL A 17 -8.41 -8.16 -5.76
C VAL A 17 -8.30 -8.69 -7.18
N GLU A 18 -7.17 -9.29 -7.56
CA GLU A 18 -6.99 -9.96 -8.85
C GLU A 18 -7.98 -11.12 -9.05
N SER A 19 -8.36 -11.82 -7.98
CA SER A 19 -9.41 -12.85 -8.01
C SER A 19 -10.85 -12.30 -8.19
N GLY A 20 -11.00 -10.99 -8.39
CA GLY A 20 -12.30 -10.34 -8.62
C GLY A 20 -12.97 -9.79 -7.36
N MET A 21 -12.30 -9.82 -6.20
CA MET A 21 -12.85 -9.19 -4.99
C MET A 21 -12.64 -7.68 -5.00
N SER A 22 -13.54 -6.95 -4.34
CA SER A 22 -13.30 -5.53 -4.05
C SER A 22 -12.18 -5.38 -3.03
N ALA A 23 -11.45 -4.26 -3.08
CA ALA A 23 -10.39 -3.94 -2.11
C ALA A 23 -10.89 -4.02 -0.65
N ARG A 24 -12.13 -3.57 -0.41
CA ARG A 24 -12.77 -3.63 0.91
C ARG A 24 -13.06 -5.06 1.36
N ALA A 25 -13.58 -5.90 0.45
CA ALA A 25 -13.85 -7.30 0.76
C ALA A 25 -12.56 -8.09 1.03
N ALA A 26 -11.51 -7.86 0.24
CA ALA A 26 -10.20 -8.45 0.46
C ALA A 26 -9.59 -7.98 1.80
N GLY A 27 -9.73 -6.69 2.12
CA GLY A 27 -9.27 -6.12 3.39
C GLY A 27 -9.95 -6.74 4.60
N ARG A 28 -11.29 -6.89 4.58
CA ARG A 28 -12.05 -7.54 5.66
C ARG A 28 -11.61 -8.99 5.92
N LYS A 29 -11.26 -9.75 4.87
CA LYS A 29 -10.76 -11.13 5.03
C LYS A 29 -9.38 -11.21 5.70
N LEU A 30 -8.59 -10.13 5.60
CA LEU A 30 -7.24 -10.04 6.13
C LEU A 30 -7.18 -9.24 7.44
N ASP A 31 -8.33 -8.87 8.00
CA ASP A 31 -8.45 -8.00 9.19
C ASP A 31 -7.75 -6.63 8.99
N ILE A 32 -7.77 -6.11 7.76
CA ILE A 32 -7.18 -4.80 7.41
C ILE A 32 -8.31 -3.77 7.33
N ALA A 33 -8.07 -2.59 7.91
CA ALA A 33 -8.98 -1.45 7.80
C ALA A 33 -9.30 -1.11 6.33
N GLU A 34 -10.57 -0.79 6.06
CA GLU A 34 -11.09 -0.61 4.69
C GLU A 34 -10.39 0.53 3.93
N SER A 35 -10.02 1.60 4.65
CA SER A 35 -9.25 2.74 4.10
C SER A 35 -7.83 2.32 3.72
N THR A 36 -7.16 1.54 4.55
CA THR A 36 -5.81 1.01 4.29
C THR A 36 -5.81 0.08 3.09
N ALA A 37 -6.78 -0.84 3.01
CA ALA A 37 -6.91 -1.74 1.86
C ALA A 37 -7.12 -0.98 0.55
N THR A 38 -7.98 0.04 0.57
CA THR A 38 -8.25 0.88 -0.62
C THR A 38 -7.02 1.68 -1.03
N GLY A 39 -6.27 2.22 -0.06
CA GLY A 39 -5.00 2.92 -0.31
C GLY A 39 -3.97 2.03 -0.99
N ILE A 40 -3.72 0.84 -0.44
CA ILE A 40 -2.75 -0.12 -1.01
C ILE A 40 -3.12 -0.49 -2.46
N VAL A 41 -4.41 -0.73 -2.74
CA VAL A 41 -4.86 -1.10 -4.09
C VAL A 41 -4.75 0.08 -5.06
N LYS A 42 -5.00 1.32 -4.60
CA LYS A 42 -4.77 2.53 -5.40
C LYS A 42 -3.30 2.69 -5.74
N ASP A 43 -2.42 2.58 -4.74
CA ASP A 43 -0.97 2.63 -4.91
C ASP A 43 -0.45 1.57 -5.88
N TRP A 44 -1.01 0.35 -5.81
CA TRP A 44 -0.66 -0.74 -6.71
C TRP A 44 -1.09 -0.45 -8.16
N ARG A 45 -2.29 0.09 -8.38
CA ARG A 45 -2.77 0.46 -9.73
C ARG A 45 -2.00 1.62 -10.36
N ASP A 46 -1.45 2.51 -9.54
CA ASP A 46 -0.71 3.69 -10.00
C ASP A 46 0.74 3.36 -10.34
N ARG A 47 1.37 2.48 -9.55
CA ARG A 47 2.83 2.23 -9.59
C ARG A 47 3.20 0.81 -10.00
N ASP A 48 2.23 -0.06 -10.23
CA ASP A 48 2.39 -1.52 -10.44
C ASP A 48 3.24 -2.21 -9.36
N SER A 49 3.33 -1.62 -8.16
CA SER A 49 4.16 -2.13 -7.07
C SER A 49 3.38 -2.26 -5.77
N TYR A 50 3.62 -3.37 -5.08
CA TYR A 50 3.07 -3.67 -3.75
C TYR A 50 3.92 -3.07 -2.62
N GLU A 51 5.11 -2.57 -2.92
CA GLU A 51 6.04 -2.09 -1.90
C GLU A 51 5.62 -0.72 -1.34
N PRO A 52 5.76 -0.51 -0.02
CA PRO A 52 5.56 0.80 0.58
C PRO A 52 6.54 1.81 0.00
N LEU A 53 6.11 3.07 -0.09
CA LEU A 53 7.02 4.16 -0.38
C LEU A 53 8.10 4.25 0.71
N PRO A 54 9.33 4.65 0.36
CA PRO A 54 10.35 4.95 1.33
C PRO A 54 9.79 5.96 2.33
N THR A 55 9.79 5.57 3.61
CA THR A 55 9.22 6.37 4.69
C THR A 55 10.35 7.03 5.45
N GLY A 56 10.34 8.36 5.51
CA GLY A 56 11.45 9.14 6.07
C GLY A 56 12.52 9.49 5.04
N GLY A 57 13.50 10.28 5.47
CA GLY A 57 14.49 10.92 4.61
C GLY A 57 14.38 12.43 4.69
N TRP A 58 15.53 13.10 4.73
CA TRP A 58 15.61 14.55 4.67
C TRP A 58 15.79 14.96 3.21
N ARG A 59 14.90 15.79 2.68
CA ARG A 59 15.05 16.33 1.33
C ARG A 59 15.95 17.55 1.45
N CYS A 60 17.24 17.40 1.15
CA CYS A 60 18.09 18.57 0.93
C CYS A 60 17.54 19.30 -0.29
N SER A 61 16.83 20.41 -0.07
CA SER A 61 16.64 21.40 -1.12
C SER A 61 18.01 21.92 -1.49
N VAL A 62 18.43 21.69 -2.74
CA VAL A 62 19.59 22.38 -3.29
C VAL A 62 19.23 23.86 -3.27
N VAL A 63 19.81 24.61 -2.34
CA VAL A 63 19.78 26.06 -2.39
C VAL A 63 20.84 26.42 -3.41
N GLU A 64 20.41 26.82 -4.61
CA GLU A 64 21.30 27.43 -5.60
C GLU A 64 21.64 28.84 -5.08
N GLU A 65 22.94 29.12 -4.95
CA GLU A 65 23.52 30.44 -4.61
C GLU A 65 23.75 31.27 -5.89
#